data_AF-A0A8S3CBP6-F1
#
_entry.id   AF-A0A8S3CBP6-F1
#
_cell.length_a   1.000
_cell.length_b   1.000
_cell.length_c   1.000
_cell.angle_alpha   90.00
_cell.angle_beta   90.00
_cell.angle_gamma   90.00
#
_symmetry.space_group_name_H-M   'P 1'
#
loop_
_entity.id
_entity.type
_entity.pdbx_description
1 polymer ?
#
loop_
_entity_poly.entity_id
_entity_poly.type
_entity_poly.pdbx_seq_one_letter_code
_entity_poly.pdbx_strand_id
1 'polypeptide(L)' 'GDLVWMKIFVGRHKLEARYTGPARIIRILSPVSFIVEDEHLQQFQVHSNNIRRVYSR' A
#
# COMPACT_ATOMS: atom_id res chain seq x y z
N GLY A 1 -6.73 7.02 -9.42
CA GLY A 1 -6.93 6.69 -7.99
C GLY A 1 -5.84 7.32 -7.17
N ASP A 2 -6.08 7.46 -5.86
CA ASP A 2 -5.11 8.04 -4.92
C ASP A 2 -3.80 7.23 -4.92
N LEU A 3 -2.68 7.92 -4.76
CA LEU A 3 -1.37 7.29 -4.55
C LEU A 3 -1.16 7.01 -3.06
N VAL A 4 -0.60 5.83 -2.77
CA VAL A 4 -0.31 5.37 -1.42
C VAL A 4 1.06 4.70 -1.33
N TRP A 5 1.73 4.87 -0.20
CA TRP A 5 2.83 4.03 0.23
C TRP A 5 2.30 2.78 0.94
N MET A 6 2.79 1.59 0.59
CA MET A 6 2.42 0.31 1.19
C MET A 6 3.41 -0.10 2.29
N LYS A 7 2.91 -0.54 3.43
CA LYS A 7 3.72 -1.06 4.54
C LYS A 7 4.14 -2.51 4.26
N ILE A 8 5.45 -2.76 4.24
CA ILE A 8 6.06 -4.08 4.14
C ILE A 8 6.85 -4.39 5.40
N PHE A 9 6.93 -5.67 5.76
CA PHE A 9 7.77 -6.13 6.87
C PHE A 9 9.06 -6.70 6.30
N VAL A 10 10.20 -6.22 6.79
CA VAL A 10 11.53 -6.61 6.31
C VAL A 10 12.22 -7.44 7.40
N GLY A 11 12.86 -8.54 6.99
CA GLY A 11 13.62 -9.43 7.88
C GLY A 11 12.86 -10.66 8.38
N ARG A 12 13.61 -11.71 8.76
CA ARG A 12 13.09 -13.03 9.17
C ARG A 12 12.12 -13.00 10.36
N HIS A 13 12.21 -11.96 11.20
CA HIS A 13 11.36 -11.81 12.39
C HIS A 13 10.31 -10.70 12.27
N LYS A 14 10.15 -10.06 11.10
CA LYS A 14 9.19 -8.97 10.86
C LYS A 14 9.27 -7.81 11.88
N LEU A 15 10.44 -7.60 12.50
CA LEU A 15 10.63 -6.59 13.54
C LEU A 15 10.68 -5.17 12.97
N GLU A 16 11.05 -5.02 11.70
CA GLU A 16 11.14 -3.73 11.03
C GLU A 16 10.07 -3.63 9.94
N ALA A 17 9.27 -2.57 9.98
CA ALA A 17 8.33 -2.26 8.92
C ALA A 17 8.80 -1.03 8.15
N ARG A 18 8.82 -1.14 6.82
CA ARG A 18 9.14 -0.05 5.89
C ARG A 18 7.95 0.24 5.00
N TYR A 19 7.92 1.42 4.43
CA TYR A 19 6.94 1.78 3.42
C TYR A 19 7.60 1.71 2.03
N THR A 20 6.93 1.09 1.07
CA THR A 20 7.34 0.94 -0.34
C THR A 20 6.29 1.53 -1.28
N GLY A 21 6.65 1.91 -2.50
CA GLY A 21 5.74 2.50 -3.49
C GLY A 21 6.36 3.63 -4.31
N PRO A 22 5.55 4.54 -4.89
CA PRO A 22 4.10 4.69 -4.71
C PRO A 22 3.26 3.66 -5.47
N ALA A 23 2.20 3.15 -4.84
CA ALA A 23 1.17 2.32 -5.47
C ALA A 23 -0.13 3.12 -5.66
N ARG A 24 -0.93 2.77 -6.65
CA ARG A 24 -2.20 3.46 -6.97
C ARG A 24 -3.38 2.62 -6.50
N ILE A 25 -4.33 3.23 -5.78
CA ILE A 25 -5.62 2.59 -5.50
C ILE A 25 -6.40 2.47 -6.80
N ILE A 26 -6.67 1.23 -7.24
CA ILE A 26 -7.46 0.93 -8.45
C ILE A 26 -8.88 0.47 -8.11
N ARG A 27 -9.11 -0.04 -6.89
CA ARG A 27 -10.45 -0.44 -6.42
C ARG A 27 -10.61 -0.28 -4.91
N ILE A 28 -11.78 0.17 -4.48
CA ILE A 28 -12.18 0.20 -3.07
C ILE A 28 -13.13 -0.98 -2.84
N LEU A 29 -12.74 -1.94 -1.99
CA LEU A 29 -13.60 -3.09 -1.64
C LEU A 29 -14.47 -2.77 -0.44
N SER A 30 -13.95 -2.02 0.53
CA SER A 30 -14.64 -1.54 1.71
C SER A 30 -13.94 -0.29 2.26
N PRO A 31 -14.48 0.41 3.28
CA PRO A 31 -13.81 1.56 3.89
C PRO A 31 -12.40 1.26 4.44
N VAL A 32 -12.05 -0.02 4.65
CA VAL A 32 -10.77 -0.44 5.22
C VAL A 32 -9.95 -1.35 4.29
N SER A 33 -10.47 -1.75 3.13
CA SER A 33 -9.82 -2.69 2.21
C SER A 33 -9.80 -2.18 0.77
N PHE A 34 -8.64 -2.25 0.14
CA PHE A 34 -8.37 -1.67 -1.18
C PHE A 34 -7.64 -2.68 -2.06
N ILE A 35 -7.84 -2.59 -3.38
CA ILE A 35 -6.92 -3.13 -4.36
C ILE A 35 -6.01 -1.98 -4.82
N VAL A 36 -4.71 -2.19 -4.66
CA VAL A 36 -3.66 -1.28 -5.12
C VAL A 36 -2.83 -1.94 -6.20
N GLU A 37 -2.31 -1.13 -7.11
CA GLU A 37 -1.42 -1.55 -8.20
C GLU A 37 -0.08 -0.81 -8.06
N ASP A 38 1.03 -1.55 -8.12
CA ASP A 38 2.37 -0.98 -8.03
C ASP A 38 2.94 -0.57 -9.41
N GLU A 39 4.18 -0.09 -9.44
CA GLU A 39 4.88 0.32 -10.67
C GLU A 39 5.16 -0.84 -11.64
N HIS A 40 5.13 -2.08 -11.16
CA HIS A 40 5.32 -3.30 -11.95
C HIS A 40 3.99 -3.91 -12.42
N LEU A 41 2.88 -3.17 -12.27
CA LEU A 41 1.52 -3.61 -12.57
C LEU A 41 1.05 -4.82 -11.73
N GLN A 42 1.68 -5.04 -10.57
CA GLN A 42 1.26 -6.07 -9.63
C GLN A 42 0.15 -5.54 -8.73
N GLN A 43 -0.88 -6.37 -8.53
CA GLN A 43 -2.06 -6.01 -7.75
C GLN A 43 -2.04 -6.67 -6.38
N PHE A 44 -2.32 -5.87 -5.35
CA PHE A 44 -2.35 -6.32 -3.97
C PHE A 44 -3.65 -5.89 -3.30
N GLN A 45 -4.24 -6.80 -2.53
CA GLN A 45 -5.26 -6.43 -1.58
C GLN A 45 -4.61 -5.96 -0.28
N VAL A 46 -4.90 -4.73 0.14
CA VAL A 46 -4.28 -4.10 1.31
C VAL A 46 -5.32 -3.50 2.25
N HIS A 47 -5.03 -3.60 3.55
CA HIS A 47 -5.80 -2.96 4.59
C HIS A 47 -5.36 -1.51 4.79
N SER A 48 -6.27 -0.60 5.18
CA SER A 48 -5.99 0.83 5.44
C SER A 48 -4.79 1.06 6.36
N ASN A 49 -4.67 0.27 7.43
CA ASN A 49 -3.54 0.30 8.38
C ASN A 49 -2.16 0.01 7.74
N ASN A 50 -2.13 -0.61 6.56
CA ASN A 50 -0.93 -0.96 5.83
C ASN A 50 -0.66 -0.02 4.65
N ILE A 51 -1.37 1.10 4.56
CA ILE A 51 -1.12 2.12 3.55
C ILE A 51 -1.00 3.51 4.18
N ARG A 52 -0.24 4.40 3.53
CA ARG A 52 -0.19 5.83 3.85
C ARG A 52 -0.41 6.61 2.56
N ARG A 53 -1.36 7.55 2.55
CA ARG A 53 -1.58 8.42 1.38
C ARG A 53 -0.32 9.24 1.08
N VAL A 54 0.01 9.34 -0.20
CA VAL A 54 1.05 10.26 -0.69
C VAL A 54 0.39 11.63 -0.78
N TYR A 55 0.68 12.51 0.17
CA TYR A 55 0.31 13.92 0.06
C TYR A 55 1.41 14.64 -0.71
N SER A 56 1.11 15.17 -1.90
CA SER A 56 1.93 16.23 -2.47
C SER A 56 1.84 17.42 -1.54
N ARG A 57 2.99 18.04 -1.22
CA ARG A 57 2.96 19.42 -0.72
C ARG A 57 2.39 20.34 -1.78
#